data_AF-A0A968LRP2-F1
#
_entry.id   AF-A0A968LRP2-F1
#
_cell.length_a   1.000
_cell.length_b   1.000
_cell.length_c   1.000
_cell.angle_alpha   90.00
_cell.angle_beta   90.00
_cell.angle_gamma   90.00
#
_symmetry.space_group_name_H-M   'P 1'
#
loop_
_entity.id
_entity.type
_entity.pdbx_description
1 polymer ?
#
loop_
_entity_poly.entity_id
_entity_poly.type
_entity_poly.pdbx_seq_one_letter_code
_entity_poly.pdbx_strand_id
1 'polypeptide(L)'
;MRYFFVLLALLSSVAHAQIIPSPGKDGVGGTITGIVNTYYPGQGEPNPGDTSLQLGGLNPAGSSLPIRAGDLILVMQMQDATLDSSDDDRYGDGIAGASASGSTGGTAGQYEFAVAVTEVNTGGTLEVRGVGPGDGLLNAYRDADAPLRKAHGATR
;
A
#
# COMPACT_ATOMS: atom_id res chain seq x y z
N MET A 1 -19.81 -28.75 -47.34
CA MET A 1 -19.87 -28.92 -45.87
C MET A 1 -18.49 -28.84 -45.18
N ARG A 2 -17.49 -28.13 -45.74
CA ARG A 2 -16.10 -28.20 -45.24
C ARG A 2 -15.46 -26.85 -44.89
N TYR A 3 -16.23 -25.75 -44.96
CA TYR A 3 -15.77 -24.39 -44.67
C TYR A 3 -16.63 -23.65 -43.62
N PHE A 4 -17.79 -24.21 -43.24
CA PHE A 4 -18.69 -23.57 -42.27
C PHE A 4 -18.18 -23.66 -40.82
N PHE A 5 -17.24 -24.57 -40.54
CA PHE A 5 -16.72 -24.81 -39.19
C PHE A 5 -15.53 -23.90 -38.82
N VAL A 6 -14.89 -23.25 -39.80
CA VAL A 6 -13.69 -22.43 -39.57
C VAL A 6 -14.04 -20.96 -39.25
N LEU A 7 -15.23 -20.50 -39.65
CA LEU A 7 -15.67 -19.12 -39.41
C LEU A 7 -16.22 -18.88 -37.98
N LEU A 8 -16.56 -19.94 -37.24
CA LEU A 8 -17.13 -19.83 -35.88
C LEU A 8 -16.07 -19.77 -34.77
N ALA A 9 -14.79 -20.02 -35.08
CA ALA A 9 -13.71 -20.06 -34.09
C ALA A 9 -12.98 -18.70 -33.87
N LEU A 10 -13.37 -17.64 -34.59
CA LEU A 10 -12.68 -16.34 -34.60
C LEU A 10 -13.40 -15.23 -33.82
N LEU A 11 -14.45 -15.55 -33.05
CA LEU A 11 -15.27 -14.59 -32.28
C LEU A 11 -15.18 -14.79 -30.76
N SER A 12 -14.13 -15.46 -30.27
CA SER A 12 -13.84 -15.53 -28.84
C SER A 12 -13.47 -14.14 -28.31
N SER A 13 -14.45 -13.29 -28.05
CA SER A 13 -14.28 -12.06 -27.32
C SER A 13 -13.73 -12.43 -25.95
N VAL A 14 -12.48 -12.06 -25.67
CA VAL A 14 -11.93 -12.15 -24.32
C VAL A 14 -12.72 -11.15 -23.47
N ALA A 15 -13.71 -11.65 -22.74
CA ALA A 15 -14.45 -10.84 -21.78
C ALA A 15 -13.48 -10.51 -20.64
N HIS A 16 -12.95 -9.29 -20.65
CA HIS A 16 -12.21 -8.77 -19.51
C HIS A 16 -13.26 -8.40 -18.46
N ALA A 17 -13.31 -9.15 -17.36
CA ALA A 17 -14.06 -8.73 -16.19
C ALA A 17 -13.36 -7.48 -15.63
N GLN A 18 -13.81 -6.30 -16.05
CA GLN A 18 -13.27 -5.05 -15.55
C GLN A 18 -13.89 -4.82 -14.17
N ILE A 19 -13.10 -5.04 -13.11
CA ILE A 19 -13.48 -4.66 -11.75
C ILE A 19 -13.36 -3.14 -11.68
N ILE A 20 -14.47 -2.46 -11.99
CA ILE A 20 -14.56 -1.01 -11.82
C ILE A 20 -14.91 -0.78 -10.35
N PRO A 21 -14.12 0.01 -9.61
CA PRO A 21 -14.47 0.36 -8.23
C PRO A 21 -15.80 1.12 -8.23
N SER A 22 -16.60 0.96 -7.18
CA SER A 22 -17.86 1.69 -6.99
C SER A 22 -17.70 2.73 -5.87
N PRO A 23 -17.24 3.95 -6.17
CA PRO A 23 -17.18 5.03 -5.18
C PRO A 23 -18.55 5.24 -4.53
N GLY A 24 -18.58 5.28 -3.20
CA GLY A 24 -19.83 5.49 -2.45
C GLY A 24 -20.73 4.25 -2.36
N LYS A 25 -20.24 3.04 -2.69
CA LYS A 25 -20.98 1.77 -2.51
C LYS A 25 -21.55 1.58 -1.10
N ASP A 26 -20.90 2.16 -0.09
CA ASP A 26 -21.28 2.03 1.33
C ASP A 26 -22.29 3.10 1.77
N GLY A 27 -22.83 3.88 0.81
CA GLY A 27 -23.85 4.89 1.03
C GLY A 27 -23.29 6.26 1.44
N VAL A 28 -24.17 7.15 1.92
CA VAL A 28 -23.86 8.56 2.19
C VAL A 28 -22.90 8.78 3.38
N GLY A 29 -22.51 7.70 4.08
CA GLY A 29 -21.87 7.75 5.38
C GLY A 29 -22.87 8.26 6.42
N GLY A 30 -23.13 7.48 7.47
CA GLY A 30 -23.96 7.94 8.58
C GLY A 30 -23.32 9.12 9.32
N THR A 31 -23.78 9.39 10.54
CA THR A 31 -23.12 10.37 11.41
C THR A 31 -21.63 10.01 11.58
N ILE A 32 -20.74 10.88 11.10
CA ILE A 32 -19.29 10.71 11.22
C ILE A 32 -18.91 10.89 12.69
N THR A 33 -18.40 9.83 13.31
CA THR A 33 -17.89 9.83 14.68
C THR A 33 -16.66 8.92 14.77
N GLY A 34 -15.64 9.35 15.52
CA GLY A 34 -14.39 8.59 15.66
C GLY A 34 -13.56 8.52 14.38
N ILE A 35 -12.71 7.49 14.28
CA ILE A 35 -11.89 7.20 13.10
C ILE A 35 -12.74 6.35 12.14
N VAL A 36 -13.08 6.93 10.99
CA VAL A 36 -13.99 6.29 10.01
C VAL A 36 -13.30 5.35 9.03
N ASN A 37 -11.98 5.46 8.88
CA ASN A 37 -11.21 4.63 7.97
C ASN A 37 -10.81 3.31 8.64
N THR A 38 -10.88 2.23 7.87
CA THR A 38 -10.30 0.94 8.21
C THR A 38 -8.82 0.97 7.86
N TYR A 39 -7.95 0.57 8.79
CA TYR A 39 -6.50 0.55 8.58
C TYR A 39 -5.94 -0.85 8.80
N TYR A 40 -5.16 -1.31 7.83
CA TYR A 40 -4.31 -2.50 7.96
C TYR A 40 -2.85 -2.05 7.80
N PRO A 41 -1.95 -2.40 8.73
CA PRO A 41 -0.53 -2.16 8.51
C PRO A 41 -0.03 -3.07 7.39
N GLY A 42 0.77 -2.53 6.47
CA GLY A 42 1.50 -3.35 5.51
C GLY A 42 2.47 -4.29 6.23
N GLN A 43 2.76 -5.43 5.61
CA GLN A 43 3.82 -6.34 6.02
C GLN A 43 4.67 -6.64 4.79
N GLY A 44 5.97 -6.31 4.86
CA GLY A 44 6.90 -6.47 3.75
C GLY A 44 6.97 -5.27 2.81
N GLU A 45 7.67 -5.47 1.68
CA GLU A 45 8.13 -4.40 0.78
C GLU A 45 7.67 -4.65 -0.65
N PRO A 46 6.38 -4.41 -0.97
CA PRO A 46 5.86 -4.64 -2.30
C PRO A 46 6.50 -3.69 -3.32
N ASN A 47 6.67 -4.16 -4.55
CA ASN A 47 7.32 -3.48 -5.65
C ASN A 47 6.35 -3.20 -6.80
N PRO A 48 6.73 -2.35 -7.78
CA PRO A 48 5.92 -2.12 -8.95
C PRO A 48 5.61 -3.43 -9.68
N GLY A 49 4.33 -3.63 -9.97
CA GLY A 49 3.79 -4.82 -10.61
C GLY A 49 3.35 -5.94 -9.66
N ASP A 50 3.58 -5.81 -8.35
CA ASP A 50 3.03 -6.75 -7.39
C ASP A 50 1.50 -6.61 -7.31
N THR A 51 0.80 -7.75 -7.33
CA THR A 51 -0.67 -7.84 -7.23
C THR A 51 -1.11 -8.49 -5.92
N SER A 52 -0.18 -8.81 -5.01
CA SER A 52 -0.43 -9.52 -3.76
C SER A 52 0.27 -8.79 -2.63
N LEU A 53 -0.51 -8.30 -1.67
CA LEU A 53 -0.02 -7.52 -0.53
C LEU A 53 -0.24 -8.31 0.74
N GLN A 54 0.76 -8.37 1.61
CA GLN A 54 0.59 -8.93 2.95
C GLN A 54 0.18 -7.82 3.92
N LEU A 55 -0.92 -8.06 4.62
CA LEU A 55 -1.48 -7.14 5.59
C LEU A 55 -1.37 -7.73 6.99
N GLY A 56 -0.95 -6.91 7.95
CA GLY A 56 -1.04 -7.26 9.36
C GLY A 56 -2.47 -7.16 9.88
N GLY A 57 -2.61 -7.32 11.21
CA GLY A 57 -3.91 -7.30 11.86
C GLY A 57 -4.67 -5.98 11.64
N LEU A 58 -6.00 -6.05 11.50
CA LEU A 58 -6.86 -4.87 11.50
C LEU A 58 -6.55 -3.97 12.70
N ASN A 59 -6.29 -2.68 12.47
CA ASN A 59 -6.01 -1.74 13.54
C ASN A 59 -7.31 -1.45 14.35
N PRO A 60 -7.36 -1.80 15.64
CA PRO A 60 -8.57 -1.67 16.45
C PRO A 60 -8.95 -0.21 16.76
N ALA A 61 -8.08 0.76 16.50
CA ALA A 61 -8.40 2.18 16.63
C ALA A 61 -9.25 2.70 15.45
N GLY A 62 -9.22 2.02 14.30
CA GLY A 62 -9.96 2.38 13.10
C GLY A 62 -11.37 1.79 13.04
N SER A 63 -12.01 1.96 11.88
CA SER A 63 -13.26 1.28 11.54
C SER A 63 -13.06 -0.23 11.45
N SER A 64 -14.09 -1.00 11.84
CA SER A 64 -14.12 -2.46 11.73
C SER A 64 -14.72 -2.97 10.42
N LEU A 65 -15.01 -2.08 9.48
CA LEU A 65 -15.51 -2.46 8.16
C LEU A 65 -14.39 -3.15 7.36
N PRO A 66 -14.54 -4.43 6.99
CA PRO A 66 -13.51 -5.16 6.28
C PRO A 66 -13.36 -4.67 4.83
N ILE A 67 -12.21 -4.95 4.22
CA ILE A 67 -12.00 -4.74 2.79
C ILE A 67 -12.77 -5.83 2.04
N ARG A 68 -13.58 -5.45 1.06
CA ARG A 68 -14.29 -6.39 0.17
C ARG A 68 -13.74 -6.30 -1.25
N ALA A 69 -13.95 -7.38 -2.02
CA ALA A 69 -13.66 -7.37 -3.45
C ALA A 69 -14.45 -6.26 -4.17
N GLY A 70 -13.77 -5.49 -5.02
CA GLY A 70 -14.32 -4.33 -5.72
C GLY A 70 -14.15 -3.00 -4.98
N ASP A 71 -13.62 -3.00 -3.76
CA ASP A 71 -13.37 -1.78 -3.00
C ASP A 71 -12.19 -1.00 -3.61
N LEU A 72 -12.33 0.33 -3.69
CA LEU A 72 -11.19 1.21 -3.97
C LEU A 72 -10.43 1.44 -2.67
N ILE A 73 -9.18 1.02 -2.63
CA ILE A 73 -8.29 1.16 -1.48
C ILE A 73 -7.19 2.18 -1.77
N LEU A 74 -6.62 2.75 -0.71
CA LEU A 74 -5.43 3.58 -0.74
C LEU A 74 -4.27 2.80 -0.12
N VAL A 75 -3.21 2.58 -0.90
CA VAL A 75 -1.94 2.04 -0.42
C VAL A 75 -1.01 3.23 -0.20
N MET A 76 -0.36 3.31 0.97
CA MET A 76 0.42 4.50 1.36
C MET A 76 1.62 4.15 2.24
N GLN A 77 2.77 4.75 1.92
CA GLN A 77 3.95 4.78 2.77
C GLN A 77 3.73 5.79 3.89
N MET A 78 3.27 5.33 5.05
CA MET A 78 2.96 6.22 6.18
C MET A 78 4.22 6.77 6.85
N GLN A 79 5.29 5.98 6.90
CA GLN A 79 6.53 6.32 7.60
C GLN A 79 7.71 5.77 6.82
N ASP A 80 8.70 6.60 6.53
CA ASP A 80 9.97 6.21 5.94
C ASP A 80 10.95 7.38 6.08
N ALA A 81 12.17 7.10 6.49
CA ALA A 81 13.28 8.04 6.50
C ALA A 81 14.61 7.28 6.48
N THR A 82 15.52 7.67 5.60
CA THR A 82 16.91 7.23 5.66
C THR A 82 17.72 8.28 6.43
N LEU A 83 18.46 7.87 7.46
CA LEU A 83 19.25 8.77 8.29
C LEU A 83 20.73 8.41 8.24
N ASP A 84 21.59 9.43 8.19
CA ASP A 84 22.96 9.25 8.67
C ASP A 84 22.93 9.10 10.20
N SER A 85 23.52 8.01 10.70
CA SER A 85 23.51 7.66 12.13
C SER A 85 24.86 7.91 12.82
N SER A 86 25.80 8.56 12.13
CA SER A 86 27.06 9.04 12.70
C SER A 86 26.78 9.99 13.87
N ASP A 87 27.47 9.81 15.00
CA ASP A 87 27.38 10.69 16.19
C ASP A 87 28.27 11.93 15.99
N ASP A 88 28.08 12.63 14.88
CA ASP A 88 28.76 13.87 14.53
C ASP A 88 27.79 14.87 13.89
N ASP A 89 28.31 15.95 13.31
CA ASP A 89 27.51 17.01 12.72
C ASP A 89 26.78 16.61 11.42
N ARG A 90 26.93 15.36 10.97
CA ARG A 90 26.22 14.79 9.82
C ARG A 90 24.94 14.06 10.21
N TYR A 91 24.65 13.91 11.51
CA TYR A 91 23.49 13.13 11.97
C TYR A 91 22.19 13.59 11.31
N GLY A 92 21.44 12.65 10.75
CA GLY A 92 20.19 12.88 10.04
C GLY A 92 20.39 13.00 8.53
N ASP A 93 21.03 14.07 8.06
CA ASP A 93 21.11 14.40 6.62
C ASP A 93 22.41 14.04 5.91
N GLY A 94 23.41 13.55 6.64
CA GLY A 94 24.71 13.17 6.07
C GLY A 94 25.60 14.34 5.68
N ILE A 95 25.22 15.60 6.00
CA ILE A 95 25.94 16.79 5.58
C ILE A 95 26.53 17.51 6.79
N ALA A 96 27.86 17.62 6.83
CA ALA A 96 28.54 18.37 7.88
C ALA A 96 28.26 19.88 7.75
N GLY A 97 27.98 20.54 8.87
CA GLY A 97 27.70 21.97 8.95
C GLY A 97 26.20 22.32 9.05
N ALA A 98 25.86 23.59 8.80
CA ALA A 98 24.48 24.10 8.83
C ALA A 98 24.05 24.56 7.42
N SER A 99 22.76 24.51 7.04
CA SER A 99 21.56 24.03 7.74
C SER A 99 21.27 22.55 7.45
N ALA A 100 20.76 21.81 8.44
CA ALA A 100 20.49 20.39 8.28
C ALA A 100 19.07 20.08 7.72
N SER A 101 18.95 19.06 6.85
CA SER A 101 17.65 18.59 6.31
C SER A 101 17.01 17.46 7.11
N GLY A 102 17.68 16.96 8.16
CA GLY A 102 17.18 15.97 9.11
C GLY A 102 17.05 14.52 8.59
N SER A 103 17.18 14.31 7.28
CA SER A 103 17.14 13.01 6.62
C SER A 103 17.94 13.06 5.31
N THR A 104 18.46 11.90 4.90
CA THR A 104 19.12 11.66 3.60
C THR A 104 18.15 11.19 2.51
N GLY A 105 16.91 10.82 2.87
CA GLY A 105 15.92 10.34 1.93
C GLY A 105 14.71 9.66 2.58
N GLY A 106 13.87 9.05 1.74
CA GLY A 106 12.65 8.36 2.16
C GLY A 106 11.49 8.67 1.22
N THR A 107 10.45 7.85 1.32
CA THR A 107 9.27 7.88 0.45
C THR A 107 7.97 8.09 1.23
N ALA A 108 8.07 8.55 2.49
CA ALA A 108 6.90 8.86 3.30
C ALA A 108 5.94 9.81 2.57
N GLY A 109 4.65 9.50 2.62
CA GLY A 109 3.60 10.22 1.89
C GLY A 109 3.42 9.77 0.43
N GLN A 110 4.22 8.83 -0.08
CA GLN A 110 3.94 8.17 -1.36
C GLN A 110 2.69 7.30 -1.22
N TYR A 111 1.80 7.37 -2.22
CA TYR A 111 0.56 6.60 -2.22
C TYR A 111 0.06 6.31 -3.62
N GLU A 112 -0.83 5.34 -3.72
CA GLU A 112 -1.63 5.07 -4.91
C GLU A 112 -2.99 4.44 -4.57
N PHE A 113 -3.90 4.48 -5.53
CA PHE A 113 -5.15 3.76 -5.45
C PHE A 113 -5.04 2.39 -6.12
N ALA A 114 -5.63 1.39 -5.51
CA ALA A 114 -5.78 0.06 -6.08
C ALA A 114 -7.20 -0.46 -5.84
N VAL A 115 -7.61 -1.47 -6.61
CA VAL A 115 -8.89 -2.14 -6.41
C VAL A 115 -8.64 -3.48 -5.73
N ALA A 116 -9.34 -3.74 -4.62
CA ALA A 116 -9.29 -5.03 -3.95
C ALA A 116 -9.92 -6.12 -4.82
N VAL A 117 -9.21 -7.22 -5.00
CA VAL A 117 -9.68 -8.41 -5.75
C VAL A 117 -10.20 -9.46 -4.78
N THR A 118 -9.63 -9.55 -3.59
CA THR A 118 -10.08 -10.44 -2.50
C THR A 118 -10.61 -9.66 -1.30
N GLU A 119 -11.33 -10.35 -0.40
CA GLU A 119 -11.77 -9.82 0.88
C GLU A 119 -10.69 -10.02 1.96
N VAL A 120 -10.54 -9.06 2.86
CA VAL A 120 -9.70 -9.17 4.07
C VAL A 120 -10.46 -8.66 5.29
N ASN A 121 -10.61 -9.54 6.28
CA ASN A 121 -11.30 -9.24 7.54
C ASN A 121 -10.35 -8.88 8.67
N THR A 122 -9.35 -9.72 8.94
CA THR A 122 -8.49 -9.61 10.13
C THR A 122 -7.00 -9.45 9.80
N GLY A 123 -6.65 -9.28 8.52
CA GLY A 123 -5.27 -9.33 8.01
C GLY A 123 -5.03 -10.55 7.11
N GLY A 124 -3.82 -10.68 6.56
CA GLY A 124 -3.43 -11.72 5.62
C GLY A 124 -3.21 -11.18 4.20
N THR A 125 -3.30 -12.07 3.20
CA THR A 125 -3.06 -11.72 1.80
C THR A 125 -4.25 -10.96 1.21
N LEU A 126 -4.00 -9.75 0.72
CA LEU A 126 -4.91 -9.00 -0.13
C LEU A 126 -4.41 -9.05 -1.58
N GLU A 127 -5.23 -9.59 -2.48
CA GLU A 127 -4.98 -9.44 -3.91
C GLU A 127 -5.53 -8.10 -4.39
N VAL A 128 -4.76 -7.42 -5.22
CA VAL A 128 -5.09 -6.08 -5.72
C VAL A 128 -4.90 -6.00 -7.22
N ARG A 129 -5.62 -5.05 -7.82
CA ARG A 129 -5.42 -4.58 -9.18
C ARG A 129 -5.09 -3.09 -9.14
N GLY A 130 -3.87 -2.75 -9.53
CA GLY A 130 -3.41 -1.37 -9.63
C GLY A 130 -3.32 -0.89 -11.09
N VAL A 131 -2.53 0.17 -11.29
CA VAL A 131 -2.30 0.80 -12.61
C VAL A 131 -0.84 0.64 -13.09
N GLY A 132 -0.04 -0.13 -12.35
CA GLY A 132 1.35 -0.43 -12.70
C GLY A 132 1.50 -1.59 -13.68
N PRO A 133 2.74 -2.06 -13.89
CA PRO A 133 3.03 -3.20 -14.76
C PRO A 133 2.20 -4.43 -14.39
N GLY A 134 1.68 -5.18 -15.37
CA GLY A 134 0.92 -6.41 -15.10
C GLY A 134 -0.36 -6.19 -14.29
N ASP A 135 -0.91 -4.97 -14.29
CA ASP A 135 -2.05 -4.56 -13.46
C ASP A 135 -1.78 -4.61 -11.95
N GLY A 136 -0.51 -4.57 -11.52
CA GLY A 136 -0.09 -4.49 -10.12
C GLY A 136 0.10 -3.05 -9.64
N LEU A 137 0.82 -2.90 -8.52
CA LEU A 137 1.18 -1.60 -7.98
C LEU A 137 2.05 -0.78 -8.93
N LEU A 138 1.93 0.55 -8.88
CA LEU A 138 2.77 1.50 -9.58
C LEU A 138 4.06 1.79 -8.81
N ASN A 139 3.97 1.91 -7.47
CA ASN A 139 5.08 2.29 -6.62
C ASN A 139 5.70 1.10 -5.88
N ALA A 140 6.88 1.34 -5.32
CA ALA A 140 7.51 0.45 -4.37
C ALA A 140 7.29 0.99 -2.95
N TYR A 141 7.06 0.12 -1.98
CA TYR A 141 6.92 0.47 -0.57
C TYR A 141 8.02 -0.20 0.24
N ARG A 142 8.35 0.37 1.40
CA ARG A 142 9.45 -0.08 2.25
C ARG A 142 8.97 -0.28 3.67
N ASP A 143 9.52 -1.29 4.33
CA ASP A 143 9.36 -1.44 5.77
C ASP A 143 10.56 -0.75 6.41
N ALA A 144 10.44 0.56 6.59
CA ALA A 144 11.53 1.37 7.11
C ALA A 144 11.69 1.09 8.60
N ASP A 145 12.80 0.45 8.98
CA ASP A 145 13.18 0.27 10.39
C ASP A 145 13.22 1.62 11.10
N ALA A 146 12.62 1.70 12.29
CA ALA A 146 12.88 2.83 13.17
C ALA A 146 14.38 2.82 13.55
N PRO A 147 15.12 3.91 13.35
CA PRO A 147 16.54 3.96 13.69
C PRO A 147 16.73 3.59 15.17
N LEU A 148 17.73 2.74 15.44
CA LEU A 148 18.04 2.25 16.78
C LEU A 148 18.10 3.42 17.77
N ARG A 149 17.24 3.42 18.81
CA ARG A 149 17.40 4.33 19.94
C ARG A 149 18.78 4.07 20.54
N LYS A 150 19.67 5.07 20.53
CA LYS A 150 20.90 5.04 21.32
C LYS A 150 20.51 4.72 22.77
N ALA A 151 20.88 3.54 23.27
CA ALA A 151 20.76 3.23 24.67
C ALA A 151 21.65 4.24 25.42
N HIS A 152 21.05 5.23 26.06
CA HIS A 152 21.79 6.11 26.94
C HIS A 152 22.24 5.27 28.13
N GLY A 153 23.51 4.82 28.07
CA GLY A 153 24.14 4.06 29.14
C GLY A 153 24.06 4.87 30.44
N ALA A 154 23.18 4.44 31.33
CA ALA A 154 23.15 4.92 32.70
C ALA A 154 24.41 4.42 33.40
N THR A 155 25.48 5.19 33.29
CA THR A 155 26.59 5.13 34.24
C THR A 155 26.25 6.12 35.35
N ARG A 156 25.71 5.59 36.44
CA ARG A 156 25.80 6.19 37.77
C ARG A 156 26.79 5.39 38.59
#